data_AF-A0A183B8H0-F1
#
_entry.id   AF-A0A183B8H0-F1
#
_cell.length_a   1.000
_cell.length_b   1.000
_cell.length_c   1.000
_cell.angle_alpha   90.00
_cell.angle_beta   90.00
_cell.angle_gamma   90.00
#
_symmetry.space_group_name_H-M   'P 1'
#
loop_
_entity.id
_entity.type
_entity.pdbx_description
1 polymer ?
#
loop_
_entity_poly.entity_id
_entity_poly.type
_entity_poly.pdbx_seq_one_letter_code
_entity_poly.pdbx_strand_id
1 'polypeptide(L)' 'MEICEGSGRALVRFLVRDAAPLNEQLMLCDSVPTWIRDIVVDRRFPKSVRIEFFLLPGVREYNEKGQW' A
#
# COMPACT_ATOMS: atom_id res chain seq x y z
N MET A 1 11.90 9.71 -7.68
CA MET A 1 10.97 9.50 -6.56
C MET A 1 10.90 10.78 -5.75
N GLU A 2 9.74 11.08 -5.19
CA GLU A 2 9.50 12.30 -4.40
C GLU A 2 8.76 11.90 -3.12
N ILE A 3 9.15 12.51 -2.00
CA ILE A 3 8.44 12.41 -0.72
C ILE A 3 7.89 13.80 -0.41
N CYS A 4 6.61 13.87 -0.11
CA CYS A 4 5.89 15.12 0.15
C CYS A 4 5.06 15.02 1.42
N GLU A 5 4.77 16.17 2.02
CA GLU A 5 3.73 16.30 3.03
C GLU A 5 2.34 16.14 2.40
N GLY A 6 1.33 15.85 3.24
CA GLY A 6 -0.07 15.79 2.80
C GLY A 6 -0.61 17.13 2.25
N SER A 7 0.09 18.24 2.50
CA SER A 7 -0.18 19.56 1.92
C SER A 7 0.29 19.72 0.47
N GLY A 8 1.11 18.78 -0.04
CA GLY A 8 1.76 18.87 -1.36
C GLY A 8 3.15 19.51 -1.34
N ARG A 9 3.65 19.95 -0.18
CA ARG A 9 5.03 20.45 -0.06
C ARG A 9 6.04 19.31 -0.20
N ALA A 10 6.95 19.43 -1.17
CA ALA A 10 8.03 18.45 -1.37
C ALA A 10 9.08 18.53 -0.24
N LEU A 11 9.48 17.37 0.28
CA LEU A 11 10.54 17.22 1.29
C LEU A 11 11.86 16.79 0.65
N VAL A 12 11.83 15.76 -0.21
CA VAL A 12 13.01 15.27 -0.93
C VAL A 12 12.64 14.70 -2.29
N ARG A 13 13.52 14.91 -3.27
CA ARG A 13 13.43 14.34 -4.62
C ARG A 13 14.78 13.75 -5.01
N PHE A 14 14.76 12.49 -5.45
CA PHE A 14 15.97 11.74 -5.82
C PHE A 14 15.67 10.70 -6.89
N LEU A 15 16.69 10.22 -7.61
CA LEU A 15 16.54 9.06 -8.49
C LEU A 15 16.71 7.78 -7.68
N VAL A 16 15.90 6.76 -7.96
CA VAL A 16 15.90 5.51 -7.17
C VAL A 16 17.27 4.83 -7.12
N ARG A 17 18.02 4.86 -8.23
CA ARG A 17 19.38 4.32 -8.31
C ARG A 17 20.39 5.04 -7.41
N ASP A 18 20.10 6.28 -7.03
CA ASP A 18 20.95 7.12 -6.19
C ASP A 18 20.54 6.99 -4.70
N ALA A 19 19.72 6.02 -4.33
CA ALA A 19 19.30 5.79 -2.93
C ALA A 19 20.30 4.97 -2.09
N ALA A 20 21.28 4.34 -2.75
CA ALA A 20 22.27 3.50 -2.11
C ALA A 20 23.47 4.26 -1.49
N PRO A 21 23.98 5.35 -2.08
CA PRO A 21 25.11 6.06 -1.49
C PRO A 21 24.73 6.75 -0.17
N LEU A 22 25.73 6.90 0.72
CA LEU A 22 25.54 7.26 2.12
C LEU A 22 24.89 8.64 2.32
N ASN A 23 25.24 9.60 1.46
CA ASN A 23 24.78 10.98 1.59
C ASN A 23 23.26 11.08 1.34
N GLU A 24 22.78 10.38 0.32
CA GLU A 24 21.38 10.26 -0.03
C GLU A 24 20.64 9.42 1.01
N GLN A 25 21.25 8.37 1.57
CA GLN A 25 20.66 7.61 2.67
C GLN A 25 20.41 8.45 3.91
N LEU A 26 21.35 9.31 4.32
CA LEU A 26 21.18 10.21 5.46
C LEU A 26 19.99 11.16 5.26
N MET A 27 19.91 11.78 4.09
CA MET A 27 18.77 12.65 3.73
C MET A 27 17.43 11.89 3.73
N LEU A 28 17.43 10.63 3.27
CA LEU A 28 16.25 9.77 3.28
C LEU A 28 15.86 9.36 4.70
N CYS A 29 16.81 9.06 5.58
CA CYS A 29 16.52 8.70 6.97
C CYS A 29 15.75 9.81 7.70
N ASP A 30 16.07 11.08 7.43
CA ASP A 30 15.39 12.22 8.06
C ASP A 30 14.04 12.56 7.40
N SER A 31 13.90 12.29 6.10
CA SER A 31 12.71 12.68 5.33
C SER A 31 11.64 11.58 5.27
N VAL A 32 12.01 10.31 5.45
CA VAL A 32 11.11 9.17 5.30
C VAL A 32 10.26 8.99 6.57
N PRO A 33 8.93 9.05 6.46
CA PRO A 33 8.05 8.79 7.59
C PRO A 33 8.27 7.42 8.22
N THR A 34 8.05 7.34 9.53
CA THR A 34 8.22 6.11 10.32
C THR A 34 7.42 4.92 9.78
N TRP A 35 6.20 5.14 9.28
CA TRP A 35 5.36 4.06 8.73
C TRP A 35 5.98 3.41 7.48
N ILE A 36 6.76 4.15 6.67
CA ILE A 36 7.48 3.59 5.54
C ILE A 36 8.66 2.75 6.05
N ARG A 37 9.39 3.27 7.03
CA ARG A 37 10.54 2.57 7.65
C ARG A 37 10.10 1.25 8.27
N ASP A 38 8.98 1.23 8.99
CA ASP A 38 8.42 0.03 9.60
C ASP A 38 8.20 -1.10 8.56
N ILE A 39 7.77 -0.75 7.34
CA ILE A 39 7.51 -1.72 6.27
C ILE A 39 8.80 -2.13 5.56
N VAL A 40 9.61 -1.15 5.13
CA VAL A 40 10.74 -1.40 4.21
C VAL A 40 11.98 -1.88 4.95
N VAL A 41 12.27 -1.32 6.13
CA VAL A 41 13.46 -1.64 6.93
C VAL A 41 13.15 -2.71 7.96
N ASP A 42 12.12 -2.47 8.78
CA ASP A 42 11.81 -3.35 9.91
C ASP A 42 10.98 -4.58 9.48
N ARG A 43 10.54 -4.63 8.21
CA ARG A 43 9.72 -5.71 7.61
C ARG A 43 8.46 -6.03 8.42
N ARG A 44 7.88 -5.02 9.08
CA ARG A 44 6.62 -5.10 9.81
C ARG A 44 5.46 -4.95 8.84
N PHE A 45 5.11 -6.04 8.18
CA PHE A 45 4.03 -6.04 7.19
C PHE A 45 2.67 -5.69 7.82
N PRO A 46 1.83 -4.92 7.11
CA PRO A 46 0.50 -4.55 7.60
C PRO A 46 -0.37 -5.81 7.77
N LYS A 47 -1.27 -5.76 8.75
CA LYS A 47 -2.27 -6.82 8.94
C LYS A 47 -3.19 -6.88 7.72
N SER A 48 -3.61 -8.09 7.34
CA SER A 48 -4.59 -8.26 6.28
C SER A 48 -5.91 -7.60 6.65
N VAL A 49 -6.48 -6.88 5.68
CA VAL A 49 -7.84 -6.33 5.80
C VAL A 49 -8.82 -7.46 5.56
N ARG A 50 -9.72 -7.70 6.51
CA ARG A 50 -10.81 -8.67 6.35
C ARG A 50 -12.02 -7.95 5.80
N ILE A 51 -12.63 -8.55 4.79
CA ILE A 51 -13.92 -8.10 4.25
C ILE A 51 -14.97 -9.05 4.81
N GLU A 52 -15.92 -8.51 5.56
CA GLU A 52 -17.07 -9.26 6.04
C GLU A 52 -18.12 -9.34 4.93
N PHE A 53 -18.67 -10.52 4.71
CA PHE A 53 -19.72 -10.73 3.73
C PHE A 53 -20.67 -11.84 4.19
N PHE A 54 -21.92 -11.74 3.74
CA PHE A 54 -22.86 -12.85 3.82
C PHE A 54 -22.81 -13.63 2.51
N LEU A 55 -22.70 -14.96 2.62
CA LEU A 55 -22.90 -15.85 1.49
C LEU A 55 -24.37 -16.27 1.47
N LEU A 56 -25.11 -15.82 0.47
CA LEU A 56 -26.49 -16.25 0.27
C LEU A 56 -26.53 -17.53 -0.59
N PRO A 57 -27.44 -18.48 -0.32
CA PRO A 57 -27.70 -19.57 -1.25
C PRO A 57 -28.07 -18.99 -2.62
N GLY A 58 -27.47 -19.52 -3.68
CA GLY A 58 -27.91 -19.20 -5.03
C GLY A 58 -29.33 -19.73 -5.23
N VAL A 59 -30.32 -18.84 -5.22
CA VAL A 59 -31.67 -19.19 -5.69
C VAL A 59 -31.56 -19.36 -7.20
N ARG A 60 -31.45 -20.60 -7.66
CA ARG A 60 -31.75 -20.92 -9.05
C ARG A 60 -33.26 -20.84 -9.18
N GLU A 61 -33.75 -19.74 -9.74
CA GLU A 61 -35.13 -19.67 -10.19
C GLU A 61 -35.28 -20.66 -11.34
N TYR A 62 -35.87 -21.82 -11.05
CA TYR A 62 -36.37 -22.68 -12.10
C TYR A 62 -37.59 -21.97 -12.68
N ASN A 63 -37.48 -21.51 -13.93
CA ASN A 63 -38.70 -21.29 -14.69
C ASN A 63 -39.44 -22.64 -14.77
N GLU A 64 -40.78 -22.62 -14.73
CA GLU A 64 -41.62 -23.82 -14.85
C GLU A 64 -41.39 -24.60 -16.17
N LYS A 65 -40.51 -24.08 -17.04
CA LYS A 65 -40.15 -24.61 -18.36
C LYS A 65 -38.77 -25.27 -18.42
N GLY A 66 -38.01 -25.32 -17.33
CA GLY A 66 -36.72 -25.99 -17.27
C GLY A 66 -35.69 -25.54 -18.33
N GLN A 67 -35.68 -24.26 -18.71
CA GLN A 67 -34.72 -23.72 -19.68
C GLN A 67 -33.78 -22.70 -19.04
N TRP A 68 -32.49 -22.84 -19.39
CA TRP A 68 -31.35 -22.01 -18.94
C TRP A 68 -31.46 -20.56 -19.36
#